data_AF-A0A4R0XMG2-F1
#
_entry.id   AF-A0A4R0XMG2-F1
#
_cell.length_a   1.000
_cell.length_b   1.000
_cell.length_c   1.000
_cell.angle_alpha   90.00
_cell.angle_beta   90.00
_cell.angle_gamma   90.00
#
_symmetry.space_group_name_H-M   'P 1'
#
loop_
_entity.id
_entity.type
_entity.pdbx_description
1 polymer ?
#
loop_
_entity_poly.entity_id
_entity_poly.type
_entity_poly.pdbx_seq_one_letter_code
_entity_poly.pdbx_strand_id
1 'polypeptide(L)'
;MHGGNNKPAKKGNAYASKPGSLYSKYLTDDERAIAASLELGGVDEELRLTRIRLMRALQREADKGDTPELDEQVEREGAENVTAKSETKYKVRDYVTMIDRLTARVESLEARRAVLLQQQTDIELKRNADRRAEEMHDIEAQVKRLDIQRKQKEAALTNVEITNNIMPVPTADSVDSWEQVASAQQDKSLGR
;
A
#
# COMPACT_ATOMS: atom_id res chain seq x y z
N MET A 1 6.84 7.88 -61.38
CA MET A 1 5.83 8.70 -60.67
C MET A 1 4.80 7.79 -60.01
N HIS A 2 4.87 7.61 -58.69
CA HIS A 2 3.74 7.14 -57.86
C HIS A 2 3.87 7.87 -56.52
N GLY A 3 3.05 8.91 -56.34
CA GLY A 3 3.04 9.76 -55.16
C GLY A 3 2.35 9.06 -53.99
N GLY A 4 3.13 8.66 -53.00
CA GLY A 4 2.61 8.21 -51.72
C GLY A 4 2.08 9.39 -50.91
N ASN A 5 0.76 9.41 -50.68
CA ASN A 5 0.12 10.34 -49.75
C ASN A 5 0.51 10.00 -48.30
N ASN A 6 1.69 10.45 -47.86
CA ASN A 6 2.04 10.49 -46.44
C ASN A 6 1.24 11.60 -45.77
N LYS A 7 0.01 11.29 -45.34
CA LYS A 7 -0.69 12.14 -44.37
C LYS A 7 0.07 12.02 -43.03
N PRO A 8 0.51 13.12 -42.40
CA PRO A 8 1.06 13.03 -41.06
C PRO A 8 -0.01 12.50 -40.12
N ALA A 9 0.34 11.51 -39.29
CA ALA A 9 -0.54 11.02 -38.23
C ALA A 9 -1.08 12.22 -37.44
N LYS A 10 -2.40 12.31 -37.29
CA LYS A 10 -3.04 13.38 -36.52
C LYS A 10 -2.38 13.42 -35.15
N LYS A 11 -1.76 14.57 -34.84
CA LYS A 11 -1.17 14.90 -33.54
C LYS A 11 -2.16 14.47 -32.46
N GLY A 12 -1.73 13.58 -31.58
CA GLY A 12 -2.56 12.99 -30.53
C GLY A 12 -3.39 14.05 -29.82
N ASN A 13 -4.66 13.71 -29.56
CA ASN A 13 -5.63 14.59 -28.95
C ASN A 13 -5.07 15.17 -27.63
N ALA A 14 -4.72 16.45 -27.59
CA ALA A 14 -4.14 17.12 -26.41
C ALA A 14 -5.08 17.11 -25.18
N TYR A 15 -6.34 16.74 -25.41
CA TYR A 15 -7.36 16.53 -24.37
C TYR A 15 -7.40 15.10 -23.82
N ALA A 16 -6.70 14.14 -24.42
CA ALA A 16 -6.68 12.76 -23.92
C ALA A 16 -5.65 12.55 -22.79
N SER A 17 -4.73 13.51 -22.59
CA SER A 17 -3.53 13.32 -21.76
C SER A 17 -3.53 14.09 -20.43
N LYS A 18 -4.64 14.72 -20.03
CA LYS A 18 -4.71 15.45 -18.76
C LYS A 18 -5.53 14.64 -17.75
N PRO A 19 -4.97 14.33 -16.56
CA PRO A 19 -5.77 13.84 -15.44
C PRO A 19 -6.92 14.85 -15.19
N GLY A 20 -8.17 14.39 -15.21
CA GLY A 20 -9.35 15.24 -14.98
C GLY A 20 -10.00 15.85 -16.23
N SER A 21 -9.57 15.44 -17.44
CA SER A 21 -9.98 16.07 -18.71
C SER A 21 -11.49 16.12 -18.98
N LEU A 22 -12.28 15.14 -18.53
CA LEU A 22 -13.72 15.10 -18.85
C LEU A 22 -14.59 16.04 -17.98
N TYR A 23 -14.18 16.30 -16.73
CA TYR A 23 -14.96 17.06 -15.74
C TYR A 23 -14.39 18.44 -15.41
N SER A 24 -13.16 18.71 -15.84
CA SER A 24 -12.49 20.01 -15.71
C SER A 24 -13.27 21.20 -16.27
N LYS A 25 -14.22 20.98 -17.20
CA LYS A 25 -15.02 22.06 -17.79
C LYS A 25 -16.16 22.58 -16.90
N TYR A 26 -16.48 21.88 -15.80
CA TYR A 26 -17.61 22.22 -14.93
C TYR A 26 -17.24 22.47 -13.47
N LEU A 27 -15.96 22.44 -13.17
CA LEU A 27 -15.41 22.74 -11.86
C LEU A 27 -15.07 24.23 -11.83
N THR A 28 -15.33 24.89 -10.71
CA THR A 28 -14.76 26.21 -10.41
C THR A 28 -13.23 26.10 -10.35
N ASP A 29 -12.54 27.24 -10.35
CA ASP A 29 -11.07 27.24 -10.35
C ASP A 29 -10.49 26.59 -9.10
N ASP A 30 -11.13 26.77 -7.95
CA ASP A 30 -10.74 26.14 -6.68
C ASP A 30 -10.98 24.62 -6.70
N GLU A 31 -12.13 24.18 -7.24
CA GLU A 31 -12.46 22.76 -7.35
C GLU A 31 -11.57 22.03 -8.38
N ARG A 32 -11.10 22.74 -9.41
CA ARG A 32 -10.13 22.24 -10.38
C ARG A 32 -8.78 21.92 -9.74
N ALA A 33 -8.29 22.82 -8.87
CA ALA A 33 -7.01 22.63 -8.19
C ALA A 33 -7.05 21.40 -7.27
N ILE A 34 -8.16 21.20 -6.58
CA ILE A 34 -8.39 20.02 -5.74
C ILE A 34 -8.45 18.77 -6.63
N ALA A 35 -9.29 18.77 -7.66
CA ALA A 35 -9.47 17.65 -8.59
C ALA A 35 -8.17 17.21 -9.29
N ALA A 36 -7.30 18.16 -9.66
CA ALA A 36 -6.04 17.88 -10.34
C ALA A 36 -4.99 17.21 -9.43
N SER A 37 -5.11 17.36 -8.10
CA SER A 37 -4.24 16.70 -7.12
C SER A 37 -4.59 15.23 -6.86
N LEU A 38 -5.64 14.71 -7.50
CA LEU A 38 -6.24 13.43 -7.20
C LEU A 38 -6.04 12.45 -8.35
N GLU A 39 -5.43 11.30 -8.05
CA GLU A 39 -5.22 10.20 -9.01
C GLU A 39 -6.56 9.61 -9.49
N LEU A 40 -6.74 9.46 -10.81
CA LEU A 40 -7.97 8.94 -11.41
C LEU A 40 -8.09 7.41 -11.30
N GLY A 41 -9.32 6.93 -11.04
CA GLY A 41 -9.67 5.50 -11.01
C GLY A 41 -10.10 4.94 -9.64
N GLY A 42 -10.12 5.78 -8.60
CA GLY A 42 -10.49 5.38 -7.24
C GLY A 42 -11.98 5.57 -6.89
N VAL A 43 -12.47 4.81 -5.90
CA VAL A 43 -13.82 4.98 -5.30
C VAL A 43 -14.09 6.44 -4.89
N ASP A 44 -13.06 7.16 -4.49
CA ASP A 44 -13.13 8.57 -4.10
C ASP A 44 -13.48 9.51 -5.26
N GLU A 45 -13.11 9.18 -6.49
CA GLU A 45 -13.46 9.97 -7.68
C GLU A 45 -14.94 9.79 -8.03
N GLU A 46 -15.43 8.55 -8.04
CA GLU A 46 -16.85 8.26 -8.24
C GLU A 46 -17.70 8.92 -7.15
N LEU A 47 -17.22 8.92 -5.91
CA LEU A 47 -17.89 9.56 -4.78
C LEU A 47 -18.00 11.07 -5.00
N ARG A 48 -16.91 11.74 -5.41
CA ARG A 48 -16.92 13.17 -5.74
C ARG A 48 -17.88 13.49 -6.88
N LEU A 49 -17.84 12.72 -7.96
CA LEU A 49 -18.72 12.92 -9.11
C LEU A 49 -20.20 12.74 -8.72
N THR A 50 -20.50 11.73 -7.90
CA THR A 50 -21.87 11.46 -7.45
C THR A 50 -22.39 12.59 -6.56
N ARG A 51 -21.56 13.11 -5.64
CA ARG A 51 -21.91 14.28 -4.81
C ARG A 51 -22.15 15.53 -5.65
N ILE A 52 -21.33 15.80 -6.67
CA ILE A 52 -21.54 16.92 -7.61
C ILE A 52 -22.89 16.79 -8.33
N ARG A 53 -23.23 15.58 -8.80
CA ARG A 53 -24.51 15.34 -9.46
C ARG A 53 -25.68 15.53 -8.50
N LEU A 54 -25.54 15.11 -7.24
CA LEU A 54 -26.53 15.33 -6.19
C LEU A 54 -26.75 16.83 -5.93
N MET A 55 -25.68 17.60 -5.76
CA MET A 55 -25.79 19.07 -5.58
C MET A 55 -26.52 19.72 -6.75
N ARG A 56 -26.26 19.30 -7.99
CA ARG A 56 -26.96 19.83 -9.17
C ARG A 56 -28.42 19.41 -9.23
N ALA A 57 -28.74 18.19 -8.82
CA ALA A 57 -30.12 17.72 -8.75
C ALA A 57 -30.91 18.55 -7.72
N LEU A 58 -30.33 18.78 -6.54
CA LEU A 58 -30.91 19.64 -5.49
C LEU A 58 -31.07 21.10 -5.95
N GLN A 59 -30.06 21.67 -6.62
CA GLN A 59 -30.17 23.03 -7.15
C GLN A 59 -31.28 23.13 -8.20
N ARG A 60 -31.39 22.15 -9.10
CA ARG A 60 -32.46 22.14 -10.11
C ARG A 60 -33.83 21.93 -9.50
N GLU A 61 -33.94 21.09 -8.48
CA GLU A 61 -35.17 20.94 -7.69
C GLU A 61 -35.56 22.27 -7.05
N ALA A 62 -34.61 23.02 -6.47
CA ALA A 62 -34.89 24.34 -5.91
C ALA A 62 -35.27 25.38 -6.99
N ASP A 63 -34.61 25.37 -8.15
CA ASP A 63 -34.83 26.34 -9.22
C ASP A 63 -36.13 26.07 -10.02
N LYS A 64 -36.49 24.79 -10.19
CA LYS A 64 -37.58 24.35 -11.06
C LYS A 64 -38.76 23.77 -10.30
N GLY A 65 -38.53 23.06 -9.19
CA GLY A 65 -39.58 22.42 -8.40
C GLY A 65 -40.56 21.65 -9.29
N ASP A 66 -41.85 21.99 -9.14
CA ASP A 66 -42.94 21.41 -9.93
C ASP A 66 -43.16 22.07 -11.31
N THR A 67 -42.22 22.89 -11.78
CA THR A 67 -42.32 23.55 -13.08
C THR A 67 -42.11 22.52 -14.19
N PRO A 68 -43.06 22.36 -15.14
CA PRO A 68 -42.92 21.42 -16.22
C PRO A 68 -41.80 21.86 -17.18
N GLU A 69 -40.92 20.91 -17.50
CA GLU A 69 -39.80 21.10 -18.44
C GLU A 69 -40.13 20.43 -19.78
N LEU A 70 -39.52 20.90 -20.87
CA LEU A 70 -39.66 20.25 -22.17
C LEU A 70 -39.11 18.82 -22.06
N ASP A 71 -39.96 17.83 -22.29
CA ASP A 71 -39.61 16.42 -22.20
C ASP A 71 -39.41 15.82 -23.59
N GLU A 72 -40.25 16.20 -24.55
CA GLU A 72 -40.20 15.69 -25.93
C GLU A 72 -40.58 16.80 -26.92
N GLN A 73 -39.81 16.93 -28.00
CA GLN A 73 -40.15 17.74 -29.16
C GLN A 73 -40.18 16.83 -30.39
N VAL A 74 -41.35 16.72 -31.02
CA VAL A 74 -41.54 15.93 -32.23
C VAL A 74 -41.73 16.89 -33.40
N GLU A 75 -40.72 16.98 -34.24
CA GLU A 75 -40.80 17.68 -35.51
C GLU A 75 -41.33 16.72 -36.58
N ARG A 76 -42.42 17.11 -37.24
CA ARG A 76 -42.96 16.38 -38.38
C ARG A 76 -42.85 17.28 -39.60
N GLU A 77 -42.06 16.87 -40.59
CA GLU A 77 -42.09 17.48 -41.92
C GLU A 77 -43.30 16.92 -42.68
N GLY A 78 -44.18 17.80 -43.12
CA GLY A 78 -45.32 17.44 -43.95
C GLY A 78 -44.93 17.44 -45.42
N ALA A 79 -45.50 16.52 -46.20
CA ALA A 79 -45.45 16.64 -47.65
C ALA A 79 -46.11 17.96 -48.08
N GLU A 80 -45.58 18.59 -49.14
CA GLU A 80 -46.11 19.80 -49.77
C GLU A 80 -47.64 19.65 -49.94
N ASN A 81 -48.43 20.44 -49.19
CA ASN A 81 -49.90 20.45 -49.07
C ASN A 81 -50.57 19.67 -47.91
N VAL A 82 -49.83 19.08 -46.96
CA VAL A 82 -50.40 18.59 -45.69
C VAL A 82 -49.66 19.28 -44.54
N THR A 83 -50.38 20.06 -43.73
CA THR A 83 -49.82 20.72 -42.55
C THR A 83 -49.49 19.66 -41.50
N ALA A 84 -48.27 19.12 -41.54
CA ALA A 84 -47.72 18.41 -40.39
C ALA A 84 -47.45 19.43 -39.29
N LYS A 85 -48.21 19.37 -38.21
CA LYS A 85 -47.99 20.21 -37.03
C LYS A 85 -46.92 19.55 -36.15
N SER A 86 -45.90 20.31 -35.79
CA SER A 86 -44.94 19.90 -34.75
C SER A 86 -45.65 19.85 -33.39
N GLU A 87 -45.29 18.87 -32.58
CA GLU A 87 -45.86 18.66 -31.25
C GLU A 87 -44.74 18.83 -30.20
N THR A 88 -45.01 19.58 -29.13
CA THR A 88 -44.12 19.68 -27.96
C THR A 88 -44.84 19.14 -26.74
N LYS A 89 -44.16 18.28 -25.97
CA LYS A 89 -44.66 17.73 -24.71
C LYS A 89 -43.77 18.19 -23.56
N TYR A 90 -44.44 18.61 -22.49
CA TYR A 90 -43.78 19.06 -21.26
C TYR A 90 -44.13 18.09 -20.13
N LYS A 91 -43.15 17.83 -19.26
CA LYS A 91 -43.33 17.00 -18.07
C LYS A 91 -42.52 17.58 -16.91
N VAL A 92 -43.09 17.52 -15.71
CA VAL A 92 -42.34 17.81 -14.48
C VAL A 92 -41.28 16.73 -14.30
N ARG A 93 -40.01 17.13 -14.16
CA ARG A 93 -38.91 16.20 -13.93
C ARG A 93 -39.01 15.67 -12.51
N ASP A 94 -38.91 14.35 -12.37
CA ASP A 94 -38.92 13.67 -11.08
C ASP A 94 -37.54 13.78 -10.40
N TYR A 95 -37.33 14.92 -9.72
CA TYR A 95 -36.10 15.21 -8.98
C TYR A 95 -35.95 14.33 -7.74
N VAL A 96 -37.05 14.00 -7.06
CA VAL A 96 -37.07 13.16 -5.86
C VAL A 96 -36.42 11.80 -6.14
N THR A 97 -36.89 11.08 -7.18
CA THR A 97 -36.28 9.77 -7.47
C THR A 97 -34.85 9.86 -8.00
N MET A 98 -34.47 10.98 -8.62
CA MET A 98 -33.09 11.23 -9.04
C MET A 98 -32.17 11.44 -7.82
N ILE A 99 -32.62 12.24 -6.85
CA ILE A 99 -31.91 12.54 -5.61
C ILE A 99 -31.75 11.27 -4.78
N ASP A 100 -32.82 10.49 -4.58
CA ASP A 100 -32.77 9.23 -3.82
C ASP A 100 -31.74 8.24 -4.40
N ARG A 101 -31.71 8.07 -5.73
CA ARG A 101 -30.73 7.20 -6.39
C ARG A 101 -29.29 7.69 -6.20
N LEU A 102 -29.08 9.01 -6.25
CA LEU A 102 -27.75 9.60 -6.07
C LEU A 102 -27.30 9.46 -4.61
N THR A 103 -28.18 9.66 -3.64
CA THR A 103 -27.91 9.46 -2.21
C THR A 103 -27.56 8.00 -1.91
N ALA A 104 -28.34 7.05 -2.42
CA ALA A 104 -28.02 5.61 -2.28
C ALA A 104 -26.68 5.24 -2.92
N ARG A 105 -26.33 5.88 -4.05
CA ARG A 105 -25.02 5.67 -4.68
C ARG A 105 -23.88 6.23 -3.84
N VAL A 106 -24.06 7.40 -3.20
CA VAL A 106 -23.08 7.97 -2.26
C VAL A 106 -22.84 7.01 -1.10
N GLU A 107 -23.90 6.51 -0.46
CA GLU A 107 -23.82 5.55 0.65
C GLU A 107 -23.05 4.28 0.25
N SER A 108 -23.39 3.69 -0.91
CA SER A 108 -22.71 2.49 -1.43
C SER A 108 -21.21 2.72 -1.67
N LEU A 109 -20.85 3.90 -2.19
CA LEU A 109 -19.46 4.25 -2.44
C LEU A 109 -18.70 4.52 -1.13
N GLU A 110 -19.32 5.14 -0.13
CA GLU A 110 -18.73 5.35 1.20
C GLU A 110 -18.49 4.02 1.93
N ALA A 111 -19.45 3.10 1.88
CA ALA A 111 -19.28 1.76 2.43
C ALA A 111 -18.09 1.03 1.77
N ARG A 112 -18.00 1.09 0.44
CA ARG A 112 -16.86 0.50 -0.30
C ARG A 112 -15.54 1.14 0.09
N ARG A 113 -15.52 2.47 0.26
CA ARG A 113 -14.32 3.21 0.69
C ARG A 113 -13.85 2.76 2.08
N ALA A 114 -14.77 2.60 3.03
CA ALA A 114 -14.44 2.14 4.38
C ALA A 114 -13.81 0.74 4.37
N VAL A 115 -14.35 -0.18 3.57
CA VAL A 115 -13.79 -1.53 3.40
C VAL A 115 -12.36 -1.48 2.85
N LEU A 116 -12.12 -0.69 1.81
CA LEU A 116 -10.77 -0.57 1.22
C LEU A 116 -9.75 0.01 2.21
N LEU A 117 -10.15 1.00 3.01
CA LEU A 117 -9.29 1.56 4.04
C LEU A 117 -8.96 0.53 5.13
N GLN A 118 -9.95 -0.23 5.59
CA GLN A 118 -9.72 -1.29 6.58
C GLN A 118 -8.76 -2.36 6.04
N GLN A 119 -8.91 -2.76 4.77
CA GLN A 119 -8.01 -3.71 4.14
C GLN A 119 -6.57 -3.18 4.07
N GLN A 120 -6.39 -1.88 3.76
CA GLN A 120 -5.06 -1.27 3.75
C GLN A 120 -4.43 -1.29 5.15
N THR A 121 -5.18 -0.91 6.18
CA THR A 121 -4.68 -0.94 7.57
C THR A 121 -4.33 -2.36 8.03
N ASP A 122 -5.14 -3.36 7.65
CA ASP A 122 -4.88 -4.76 8.01
C ASP A 122 -3.60 -5.28 7.35
N ILE A 123 -3.36 -4.92 6.08
CA ILE A 123 -2.13 -5.27 5.36
C ILE A 123 -0.92 -4.61 6.03
N GLU A 124 -1.02 -3.34 6.41
CA GLU A 124 0.07 -2.63 7.10
C GLU A 124 0.37 -3.21 8.48
N LEU A 125 -0.66 -3.55 9.26
CA LEU A 125 -0.50 -4.21 10.56
C LEU A 125 0.18 -5.57 10.40
N LYS A 126 -0.23 -6.36 9.39
CA LYS A 126 0.39 -7.66 9.11
C LYS A 126 1.86 -7.51 8.72
N ARG A 127 2.19 -6.59 7.80
CA ARG A 127 3.58 -6.30 7.42
C ARG A 127 4.44 -5.86 8.61
N ASN A 128 3.88 -5.04 9.49
CA ASN A 128 4.57 -4.60 10.70
C ASN A 128 4.79 -5.74 11.68
N ALA A 129 3.82 -6.65 11.83
CA ALA A 129 3.95 -7.84 12.66
C ALA A 129 5.03 -8.78 12.12
N ASP A 130 5.03 -9.02 10.80
CA ASP A 130 6.04 -9.86 10.13
C ASP A 130 7.45 -9.28 10.34
N ARG A 131 7.64 -7.97 10.13
CA ARG A 131 8.91 -7.30 10.41
C ARG A 131 9.37 -7.43 11.86
N ARG A 132 8.46 -7.26 12.83
CA ARG A 132 8.79 -7.44 14.25
C ARG A 132 9.16 -8.89 14.58
N ALA A 133 8.53 -9.86 13.93
CA ALA A 133 8.87 -11.27 14.11
C ALA A 133 10.27 -11.59 13.58
N GLU A 134 10.65 -11.01 12.43
CA GLU A 134 12.02 -11.11 11.89
C GLU A 134 13.05 -10.49 12.84
N GLU A 135 12.79 -9.27 13.32
CA GLU A 135 13.66 -8.59 14.30
C GLU A 135 13.84 -9.42 15.58
N MET A 136 12.74 -9.98 16.10
CA MET A 136 12.78 -10.86 17.27
C MET A 136 13.59 -12.13 17.03
N HIS A 137 13.42 -12.78 15.88
CA HIS A 137 14.18 -13.97 15.50
C HIS A 137 15.69 -13.67 15.43
N ASP A 138 16.08 -12.53 14.88
CA ASP A 138 17.47 -12.12 14.79
C ASP A 138 18.08 -11.82 16.16
N ILE A 139 17.32 -11.17 17.05
CA ILE A 139 17.72 -10.94 18.44
C ILE A 139 17.91 -12.28 19.16
N GLU A 140 16.95 -13.22 19.04
CA GLU A 140 17.06 -14.55 19.65
C GLU A 140 18.29 -15.31 19.13
N ALA A 141 18.58 -15.23 17.83
CA ALA A 141 19.76 -15.85 17.25
C ALA A 141 21.06 -15.22 17.80
N GLN A 142 21.11 -13.91 17.99
CA GLN A 142 22.25 -13.22 18.59
C GLN A 142 22.43 -13.59 20.07
N VAL A 143 21.34 -13.62 20.85
CA VAL A 143 21.38 -14.03 22.26
C VAL A 143 21.94 -15.45 22.39
N LYS A 144 21.46 -16.40 21.57
CA LYS A 144 21.98 -17.78 21.56
C LYS A 144 23.47 -17.83 21.23
N ARG A 145 23.95 -17.02 20.27
CA ARG A 145 25.38 -16.93 19.94
C ARG A 145 26.21 -16.37 21.10
N LEU A 146 25.73 -15.32 21.76
CA LEU A 146 26.39 -14.72 22.91
C LEU A 146 26.46 -15.69 24.09
N ASP A 147 25.41 -16.46 24.35
CA ASP A 147 25.39 -17.48 25.39
C ASP A 147 26.41 -18.60 25.11
N ILE A 148 26.52 -19.05 23.85
CA ILE A 148 27.55 -20.04 23.45
C ILE A 148 28.95 -19.47 23.67
N GLN A 149 29.21 -18.22 23.24
CA GLN A 149 30.50 -17.57 23.44
C GLN A 149 30.85 -17.43 24.93
N ARG A 150 29.86 -17.07 25.77
CA ARG A 150 30.03 -16.98 27.21
C ARG A 150 30.39 -18.34 27.81
N LYS A 151 29.66 -19.41 27.47
CA LYS A 151 29.96 -20.77 27.92
C LYS A 151 31.36 -21.23 27.48
N GLN A 152 31.77 -20.93 26.26
CA GLN A 152 33.12 -21.24 25.77
C GLN A 152 34.21 -20.50 26.55
N LYS A 153 34.00 -19.20 26.86
CA LYS A 153 34.94 -18.43 27.69
C LYS A 153 35.01 -18.97 29.11
N GLU A 154 33.88 -19.28 29.72
CA GLU A 154 33.81 -19.89 31.06
C GLU A 154 34.54 -21.25 31.07
N ALA A 155 34.30 -22.11 30.08
CA ALA A 155 35.00 -23.39 29.95
C ALA A 155 36.52 -23.25 29.72
N ALA A 156 36.94 -22.24 28.94
CA ALA A 156 38.35 -21.95 28.72
C ALA A 156 39.03 -21.49 30.01
N LEU A 157 38.38 -20.63 30.80
CA LEU A 157 38.88 -20.20 32.10
C LEU A 157 39.04 -21.39 33.07
N THR A 158 38.03 -22.26 33.17
CA THR A 158 38.12 -23.44 34.04
C THR A 158 39.18 -24.44 33.59
N ASN A 159 39.39 -24.61 32.28
CA ASN A 159 40.42 -25.53 31.77
C ASN A 159 41.85 -24.99 31.92
N VAL A 160 42.04 -23.67 31.93
CA VAL A 160 43.37 -23.05 32.20
C VAL A 160 43.77 -23.23 33.66
N GLU A 161 42.82 -23.30 34.60
CA GLU A 161 43.10 -23.54 36.02
C GLU A 161 43.32 -25.03 36.37
N ILE A 162 42.86 -25.97 35.55
CA ILE A 162 43.13 -27.41 35.70
C ILE A 162 44.34 -27.79 34.85
N THR A 163 45.49 -27.17 35.10
CA THR A 163 46.76 -27.84 34.81
C THR A 163 46.88 -28.95 35.85
N ASN A 164 46.47 -30.17 35.50
CA ASN A 164 46.77 -31.32 36.32
C ASN A 164 48.28 -31.30 36.56
N ASN A 165 48.72 -31.11 37.82
CA ASN A 165 50.11 -31.19 38.25
C ASN A 165 50.59 -32.65 38.11
N ILE A 166 50.65 -33.13 36.88
CA ILE A 166 51.17 -34.45 36.54
C ILE A 166 52.68 -34.30 36.60
N MET A 167 53.26 -34.68 37.75
CA MET A 167 54.70 -34.85 37.88
C MET A 167 55.13 -35.96 36.91
N PRO A 168 56.02 -35.70 35.94
CA PRO A 168 56.51 -36.74 35.06
C PRO A 168 57.23 -37.80 35.90
N VAL A 169 56.95 -39.09 35.68
CA VAL A 169 57.69 -40.15 36.36
C VAL A 169 59.06 -40.28 35.70
N PRO A 170 60.17 -40.19 36.45
CA PRO A 170 61.50 -40.32 35.88
C PRO A 170 61.73 -41.75 35.37
N THR A 171 62.35 -41.86 34.19
CA THR A 171 62.80 -43.12 33.60
C THR A 171 64.27 -43.32 33.94
N ALA A 172 64.62 -44.46 34.56
CA ALA A 172 66.00 -44.81 34.89
C ALA A 172 66.23 -46.32 34.71
N ASP A 173 67.45 -46.69 34.31
CA ASP A 173 67.82 -48.08 34.02
C ASP A 173 68.24 -48.88 35.27
N SER A 174 68.22 -48.26 36.46
CA SER A 174 68.47 -48.90 37.75
C SER A 174 67.74 -48.19 38.90
N VAL A 175 67.50 -48.89 40.00
CA VAL A 175 66.77 -48.38 41.18
C VAL A 175 67.51 -47.22 41.84
N ASP A 176 68.83 -47.34 42.04
CA ASP A 176 69.64 -46.29 42.65
C ASP A 176 69.69 -45.01 41.80
N SER A 177 69.67 -45.17 40.46
CA SER A 177 69.57 -44.05 39.51
C SER A 177 68.19 -43.39 39.57
N TRP A 178 67.14 -44.19 39.77
CA TRP A 178 65.77 -43.68 39.88
C TRP A 178 65.57 -42.79 41.10
N GLU A 179 66.06 -43.18 42.28
CA GLU A 179 65.92 -42.39 43.51
C GLU A 179 66.61 -41.02 43.41
N GLN A 180 67.79 -40.97 42.77
CA GLN A 180 68.51 -39.72 42.56
C GLN A 180 67.77 -38.79 41.60
N VAL A 181 67.26 -39.33 40.48
CA VAL A 181 66.52 -38.54 39.49
C VAL A 181 65.18 -38.07 40.07
N ALA A 182 64.48 -38.91 40.83
CA ALA A 182 63.23 -38.55 41.50
C ALA A 182 63.44 -37.44 42.54
N SER A 183 64.48 -37.54 43.37
CA SER A 183 64.81 -36.53 44.39
C SER A 183 65.17 -35.19 43.74
N ALA A 184 66.02 -35.21 42.72
CA ALA A 184 66.40 -34.01 41.98
C ALA A 184 65.20 -33.34 41.28
N GLN A 185 64.26 -34.14 40.78
CA GLN A 185 63.05 -33.63 40.15
C GLN A 185 62.07 -33.03 41.17
N GLN A 186 62.01 -33.59 42.38
CA GLN A 186 61.21 -33.07 43.48
C GLN A 186 61.79 -31.76 44.03
N ASP A 187 63.10 -31.65 44.20
CA ASP A 187 63.73 -30.40 44.65
C ASP A 187 63.53 -29.28 43.63
N LYS A 188 63.66 -29.60 42.33
CA LYS A 188 63.39 -28.65 41.24
C LYS A 188 61.94 -28.18 41.20
N SER A 189 60.97 -29.05 41.50
CA SER A 189 59.55 -28.66 41.53
C SER A 189 59.17 -27.87 42.79
N LEU A 190 59.89 -28.08 43.90
CA LEU A 190 59.72 -27.36 45.16
C LEU A 190 60.57 -26.08 45.25
N GLY A 191 61.41 -25.79 44.24
CA GLY A 191 62.25 -24.59 44.18
C GLY A 191 63.36 -24.55 45.23
N ARG A 192 63.87 -25.72 45.64
CA ARG A 192 64.95 -25.88 46.62
C ARG A 192 66.31 -26.09 45.98
#